data_AF-A0A8B8BYD0-F1
#
_entry.id   AF-A0A8B8BYD0-F1
#
_cell.length_a   1.000
_cell.length_b   1.000
_cell.length_c   1.000
_cell.angle_alpha   90.00
_cell.angle_beta   90.00
_cell.angle_gamma   90.00
#
_symmetry.space_group_name_H-M   'P 1'
#
loop_
_entity.id
_entity.type
_entity.pdbx_description
1 polymer ?
#
loop_
_entity_poly.entity_id
_entity_poly.type
_entity_poly.pdbx_seq_one_letter_code
_entity_poly.pdbx_strand_id
1 'polypeptide(L)'
;MSGMVLWLCCNFAVLLCPSVQAYENLALHKPRWQSSTYRIGYHGAERAVDGRYTHLGWGGQCAASDAHQRSADWRVDLGNVRSIHHIVIQYATGNRVWDENHPYTKYFLGFSVYISNTTNKEDGVLFFRDTNYTNATIPNAVNITCPYHGRYIIYYNNRTHPPYPENYSEYTGNGLCEVEVYGCPSPGYYGENCSLECPQNCQDGYCDIVEGTCFGMPRGTLRKELLTELQQDL
;
A
#
# COMPACT_ATOMS: atom_id res chain seq x y z
N MET A 1 67.06 17.15 24.75
CA MET A 1 66.05 16.07 24.69
C MET A 1 64.78 16.69 24.16
N SER A 2 64.29 16.14 23.04
CA SER A 2 63.24 16.70 22.19
C SER A 2 61.86 16.53 22.84
N GLY A 3 61.08 17.61 22.92
CA GLY A 3 59.68 17.56 23.32
C GLY A 3 58.80 17.35 22.09
N MET A 4 58.37 16.12 21.86
CA MET A 4 57.48 15.73 20.77
C MET A 4 56.04 16.09 21.16
N VAL A 5 55.50 17.16 20.59
CA VAL A 5 54.08 17.52 20.75
C VAL A 5 53.27 16.61 19.82
N LEU A 6 52.57 15.64 20.41
CA LEU A 6 51.69 14.72 19.70
C LEU A 6 50.31 15.39 19.51
N TRP A 7 50.04 15.90 18.31
CA TRP A 7 48.69 16.31 17.91
C TRP A 7 47.90 15.06 17.49
N LEU A 8 47.01 14.58 18.37
CA LEU A 8 46.00 13.58 18.04
C LEU A 8 44.85 14.27 17.30
N CYS A 9 44.96 14.38 15.97
CA CYS A 9 43.81 14.70 15.13
C CYS A 9 42.84 13.51 15.19
N CYS A 10 41.74 13.66 15.92
CA CYS A 10 40.63 12.72 15.91
C CYS A 10 40.08 12.61 14.47
N ASN A 11 40.57 11.62 13.72
CA ASN A 11 39.95 11.15 12.50
C ASN A 11 38.60 10.51 12.85
N PHE A 12 37.57 11.33 13.04
CA PHE A 12 36.21 10.86 12.84
C PHE A 12 36.04 10.63 11.34
N ALA A 13 36.43 9.44 10.89
CA ALA A 13 35.91 8.93 9.63
C ALA A 13 34.39 8.77 9.84
N VAL A 14 33.64 9.79 9.45
CA VAL A 14 32.18 9.68 9.31
C VAL A 14 31.99 8.68 8.19
N LEU A 15 31.75 7.42 8.56
CA LEU A 15 31.20 6.42 7.66
C LEU A 15 29.80 6.93 7.29
N LEU A 16 29.75 7.80 6.29
CA LEU A 16 28.57 8.00 5.46
C LEU A 16 28.38 6.67 4.75
N CYS A 17 27.68 5.75 5.40
CA CYS A 17 27.06 4.64 4.69
C CYS A 17 26.07 5.34 3.75
N PRO A 18 26.30 5.37 2.42
CA PRO A 18 25.25 5.85 1.54
C PRO A 18 24.07 4.94 1.81
N SER A 19 23.02 5.49 2.43
CA SER A 19 21.77 4.78 2.58
C SER A 19 21.36 4.42 1.17
N VAL A 20 21.42 3.13 0.84
CA VAL A 20 20.78 2.60 -0.34
C VAL A 20 19.30 2.85 -0.10
N GLN A 21 18.78 3.98 -0.57
CA GLN A 21 17.39 4.36 -0.35
C GLN A 21 16.53 3.54 -1.32
N ALA A 22 16.35 2.28 -0.98
CA ALA A 22 15.30 1.45 -1.56
C ALA A 22 13.92 2.06 -1.23
N TYR A 23 12.86 1.53 -1.85
CA TYR A 23 11.49 1.94 -1.53
C TYR A 23 11.23 1.93 -0.01
N GLU A 24 10.66 3.02 0.51
CA GLU A 24 10.39 3.20 1.93
C GLU A 24 8.91 2.94 2.23
N ASN A 25 8.58 2.50 3.46
CA ASN A 25 7.20 2.44 3.92
C ASN A 25 6.66 3.86 4.17
N LEU A 26 5.99 4.41 3.16
CA LEU A 26 5.43 5.76 3.15
C LEU A 26 4.24 5.94 4.09
N ALA A 27 3.62 4.84 4.54
CA ALA A 27 2.45 4.87 5.42
C ALA A 27 2.82 4.96 6.91
N LEU A 28 4.07 4.64 7.28
CA LEU A 28 4.50 4.58 8.68
C LEU A 28 4.22 5.91 9.42
N HIS A 29 3.46 5.80 10.51
CA HIS A 29 3.02 6.90 11.38
C HIS A 29 2.26 8.03 10.67
N LYS A 30 1.68 7.75 9.50
CA LYS A 30 0.92 8.74 8.75
C LYS A 30 -0.49 8.96 9.30
N PRO A 31 -1.08 10.15 9.06
CA PRO A 31 -2.49 10.40 9.37
C PRO A 31 -3.40 9.41 8.67
N ARG A 32 -4.45 8.98 9.37
CA ARG A 32 -5.28 7.87 8.89
C ARG A 32 -6.71 7.98 9.41
N TRP A 33 -7.64 7.28 8.78
CA TRP A 33 -9.06 7.30 9.13
C TRP A 33 -9.74 5.94 8.85
N GLN A 34 -10.72 5.53 9.67
CA GLN A 34 -11.57 4.36 9.42
C GLN A 34 -13.03 4.71 9.71
N SER A 35 -13.96 4.07 9.01
CA SER A 35 -15.39 4.39 9.09
C SER A 35 -16.01 4.09 10.45
N SER A 36 -15.55 3.03 11.11
CA SER A 36 -15.94 2.69 12.47
C SER A 36 -14.75 2.13 13.24
N THR A 37 -14.82 2.17 14.56
CA THR A 37 -13.78 1.67 15.46
C THR A 37 -14.42 0.80 16.52
N TYR A 38 -13.94 -0.43 16.65
CA TYR A 38 -14.42 -1.35 17.68
C TYR A 38 -14.26 -0.72 19.07
N ARG A 39 -15.39 -0.59 19.78
CA ARG A 39 -15.48 0.25 20.99
C ARG A 39 -14.70 -0.25 22.20
N ILE A 40 -14.42 -1.55 22.27
CA ILE A 40 -13.79 -2.17 23.44
C ILE A 40 -12.31 -2.36 23.17
N GLY A 41 -11.46 -1.73 23.97
CA GLY A 41 -10.00 -1.80 23.83
C GLY A 41 -9.44 -0.73 22.90
N TYR A 42 -8.18 -0.90 22.51
CA TYR A 42 -7.48 0.04 21.64
C TYR A 42 -7.44 -0.56 20.23
N HIS A 43 -8.38 -0.15 19.38
CA HIS A 43 -8.54 -0.64 18.00
C HIS A 43 -8.51 0.48 16.98
N GLY A 44 -7.91 1.59 17.39
CA GLY A 44 -7.65 2.68 16.50
C GLY A 44 -6.88 2.13 15.30
N ALA A 45 -7.50 2.24 14.15
CA ALA A 45 -6.99 3.18 13.21
C ALA A 45 -5.46 3.16 12.98
N GLU A 46 -4.72 3.86 13.83
CA GLU A 46 -3.29 4.13 13.78
C GLU A 46 -2.45 2.87 13.89
N ARG A 47 -3.00 1.82 14.50
CA ARG A 47 -2.34 0.53 14.63
C ARG A 47 -1.96 -0.10 13.31
N ALA A 48 -2.72 0.15 12.25
CA ALA A 48 -2.40 -0.38 10.93
C ALA A 48 -1.19 0.30 10.27
N VAL A 49 -0.60 1.32 10.88
CA VAL A 49 0.58 2.02 10.35
C VAL A 49 1.58 2.35 11.45
N ASP A 50 1.54 1.63 12.57
CA ASP A 50 2.42 1.89 13.72
C ASP A 50 3.75 1.12 13.64
N GLY A 51 3.92 0.25 12.63
CA GLY A 51 5.08 -0.61 12.44
C GLY A 51 5.10 -1.78 13.42
N ARG A 52 3.97 -2.19 13.98
CA ARG A 52 3.89 -3.24 15.00
C ARG A 52 2.77 -4.23 14.67
N TYR A 53 3.17 -5.44 14.30
CA TYR A 53 2.22 -6.49 13.91
C TYR A 53 2.70 -7.88 14.35
N THR A 54 3.35 -7.97 15.50
CA THR A 54 3.75 -9.26 16.10
C THR A 54 2.64 -9.90 16.91
N HIS A 55 1.66 -9.11 17.39
CA HIS A 55 0.49 -9.57 18.12
C HIS A 55 -0.79 -9.37 17.29
N LEU A 56 -1.08 -10.32 16.41
CA LEU A 56 -2.16 -10.28 15.40
C LEU A 56 -3.55 -10.65 15.98
N GLY A 57 -3.73 -10.50 17.29
CA GLY A 57 -4.98 -10.79 17.99
C GLY A 57 -6.01 -9.67 17.89
N TRP A 58 -7.30 -10.01 18.08
CA TRP A 58 -8.31 -8.98 18.36
C TRP A 58 -7.98 -8.30 19.68
N GLY A 59 -7.68 -7.00 19.63
CA GLY A 59 -7.23 -6.22 20.79
C GLY A 59 -5.70 -6.18 20.94
N GLY A 60 -4.99 -6.85 20.02
CA GLY A 60 -3.55 -6.74 19.84
C GLY A 60 -3.17 -5.49 19.06
N GLN A 61 -2.28 -5.64 18.09
CA GLN A 61 -1.72 -4.53 17.32
C GLN A 61 -2.42 -4.40 15.97
N CYS A 62 -3.76 -4.32 16.00
CA CYS A 62 -4.55 -4.20 14.77
C CYS A 62 -5.65 -3.16 14.88
N ALA A 63 -5.82 -2.39 13.81
CA ALA A 63 -6.98 -1.55 13.59
C ALA A 63 -8.20 -2.44 13.34
N ALA A 64 -9.30 -2.16 14.03
CA ALA A 64 -10.54 -2.94 13.88
C ALA A 64 -11.77 -2.03 13.82
N SER A 65 -12.63 -2.31 12.85
CA SER A 65 -13.96 -1.75 12.70
C SER A 65 -14.94 -2.41 13.67
N ASP A 66 -16.11 -1.81 13.85
CA ASP A 66 -17.18 -2.41 14.64
C ASP A 66 -17.59 -3.79 14.07
N ALA A 67 -18.23 -4.61 14.90
CA ALA A 67 -18.80 -5.88 14.47
C ALA A 67 -20.07 -5.65 13.61
N HIS A 68 -20.45 -6.68 12.85
CA HIS A 68 -21.69 -6.71 12.05
C HIS A 68 -21.84 -5.56 11.04
N GLN A 69 -20.73 -4.99 10.57
CA GLN A 69 -20.74 -3.96 9.54
C GLN A 69 -20.96 -4.58 8.15
N ARG A 70 -21.67 -3.87 7.29
CA ARG A 70 -21.83 -4.23 5.86
C ARG A 70 -20.87 -3.50 4.93
N SER A 71 -20.07 -2.58 5.46
CA SER A 71 -18.93 -1.99 4.77
C SER A 71 -17.82 -1.73 5.76
N ALA A 72 -16.57 -1.82 5.31
CA ALA A 72 -15.40 -1.52 6.10
C ALA A 72 -14.46 -0.64 5.28
N ASP A 73 -14.16 0.54 5.81
CA ASP A 73 -13.37 1.55 5.12
C ASP A 73 -12.21 1.94 6.04
N TRP A 74 -11.01 1.95 5.48
CA TRP A 74 -9.81 2.40 6.15
C TRP A 74 -8.96 3.17 5.14
N ARG A 75 -8.36 4.28 5.53
CA ARG A 75 -7.44 5.03 4.66
C ARG A 75 -6.26 5.61 5.41
N VAL A 76 -5.16 5.80 4.69
CA VAL A 76 -3.97 6.54 5.12
C VAL A 76 -3.69 7.68 4.14
N ASP A 77 -3.26 8.83 4.67
CA ASP A 77 -2.81 9.99 3.93
C ASP A 77 -1.27 10.02 3.90
N LEU A 78 -0.67 9.80 2.73
CA LEU A 78 0.79 9.83 2.53
C LEU A 78 1.38 11.25 2.63
N GLY A 79 0.53 12.26 2.78
CA GLY A 79 0.85 13.68 2.94
C GLY A 79 0.96 14.44 1.62
N ASN A 80 1.48 13.79 0.58
CA ASN A 80 1.59 14.30 -0.79
C ASN A 80 1.28 13.17 -1.77
N VAL A 81 1.15 13.50 -3.06
CA VAL A 81 1.13 12.48 -4.12
C VAL A 81 2.52 11.81 -4.16
N ARG A 82 2.53 10.49 -4.05
CA ARG A 82 3.74 9.65 -4.04
C ARG A 82 3.68 8.63 -5.17
N SER A 83 4.86 8.29 -5.69
CA SER A 83 5.02 7.14 -6.58
C SER A 83 5.01 5.89 -5.72
N ILE A 84 4.00 5.03 -5.88
CA ILE A 84 3.78 3.82 -5.10
C ILE A 84 4.20 2.63 -5.96
N HIS A 85 5.03 1.74 -5.42
CA HIS A 85 5.42 0.49 -6.06
C HIS A 85 4.46 -0.65 -5.70
N HIS A 86 4.26 -0.86 -4.40
CA HIS A 86 3.40 -1.94 -3.92
C HIS A 86 2.85 -1.64 -2.52
N ILE A 87 1.80 -2.36 -2.17
CA ILE A 87 1.12 -2.27 -0.89
C ILE A 87 1.12 -3.66 -0.26
N VAL A 88 1.47 -3.73 1.02
CA VAL A 88 1.41 -4.96 1.82
C VAL A 88 0.33 -4.80 2.88
N ILE A 89 -0.58 -5.76 2.97
CA ILE A 89 -1.66 -5.77 3.97
C ILE A 89 -1.50 -7.00 4.86
N GLN A 90 -1.27 -6.78 6.15
CA GLN A 90 -1.27 -7.80 7.18
C GLN A 90 -2.62 -7.78 7.91
N TYR A 91 -3.35 -8.88 7.86
CA TYR A 91 -4.64 -9.04 8.56
C TYR A 91 -4.47 -9.66 9.95
N ALA A 92 -5.48 -9.43 10.80
CA ALA A 92 -5.63 -10.11 12.08
C ALA A 92 -5.83 -11.62 11.89
N THR A 93 -5.07 -12.41 12.66
CA THR A 93 -5.13 -13.87 12.67
C THR A 93 -5.63 -14.43 14.00
N GLY A 94 -5.83 -13.58 15.02
CA GLY A 94 -6.08 -14.11 16.37
C GLY A 94 -4.86 -14.83 16.95
N ASN A 95 -3.68 -14.65 16.36
CA ASN A 95 -2.48 -15.48 16.59
C ASN A 95 -2.73 -16.99 16.32
N ARG A 96 -3.65 -17.31 15.41
CA ARG A 96 -3.93 -18.68 14.95
C ARG A 96 -3.26 -18.94 13.61
N VAL A 97 -3.15 -20.23 13.27
CA VAL A 97 -2.67 -20.65 11.95
C VAL A 97 -3.60 -20.09 10.87
N TRP A 98 -3.00 -19.51 9.83
CA TRP A 98 -3.73 -18.95 8.70
C TRP A 98 -3.93 -20.04 7.63
N ASP A 99 -5.07 -20.71 7.69
CA ASP A 99 -5.46 -21.80 6.79
C ASP A 99 -6.93 -21.68 6.35
N GLU A 100 -7.40 -22.65 5.56
CA GLU A 100 -8.77 -22.69 5.01
C GLU A 100 -9.88 -22.68 6.06
N ASN A 101 -9.59 -23.16 7.28
CA ASN A 101 -10.55 -23.25 8.38
C ASN A 101 -10.51 -22.00 9.26
N HIS A 102 -9.67 -21.03 8.93
CA HIS A 102 -9.50 -19.83 9.72
C HIS A 102 -10.78 -18.96 9.67
N PRO A 103 -11.39 -18.65 10.83
CA PRO A 103 -12.73 -18.05 10.87
C PRO A 103 -12.77 -16.60 10.35
N TYR A 104 -11.62 -15.94 10.21
CA TYR A 104 -11.56 -14.53 9.78
C TYR A 104 -11.49 -14.32 8.27
N THR A 105 -11.06 -15.32 7.49
CA THR A 105 -10.79 -15.19 6.05
C THR A 105 -12.00 -14.65 5.30
N LYS A 106 -13.19 -15.21 5.55
CA LYS A 106 -14.48 -14.80 4.98
C LYS A 106 -14.87 -13.32 5.16
N TYR A 107 -14.32 -12.63 6.17
CA TYR A 107 -14.60 -11.21 6.41
C TYR A 107 -13.72 -10.29 5.56
N PHE A 108 -12.59 -10.78 5.06
CA PHE A 108 -11.64 -10.00 4.26
C PHE A 108 -11.77 -10.28 2.76
N LEU A 109 -12.36 -11.40 2.35
CA LEU A 109 -12.62 -11.69 0.93
C LEU A 109 -13.37 -10.52 0.25
N GLY A 110 -13.09 -10.31 -1.04
CA GLY A 110 -13.75 -9.29 -1.86
C GLY A 110 -13.34 -7.85 -1.56
N PHE A 111 -12.28 -7.66 -0.77
CA PHE A 111 -11.76 -6.33 -0.49
C PHE A 111 -11.23 -5.68 -1.76
N SER A 112 -11.16 -4.35 -1.71
CA SER A 112 -10.65 -3.51 -2.77
C SER A 112 -9.68 -2.49 -2.17
N VAL A 113 -8.68 -2.12 -2.95
CA VAL A 113 -7.76 -1.04 -2.63
C VAL A 113 -7.90 0.02 -3.71
N TYR A 114 -8.07 1.27 -3.28
CA TYR A 114 -8.12 2.44 -4.14
C TYR A 114 -6.93 3.34 -3.84
N ILE A 115 -6.45 3.99 -4.88
CA ILE A 115 -5.48 5.08 -4.79
C ILE A 115 -6.18 6.36 -5.24
N SER A 116 -6.19 7.37 -4.39
CA SER A 116 -6.87 8.65 -4.66
C SER A 116 -6.00 9.85 -4.30
N ASN A 117 -6.27 10.99 -4.93
CA ASN A 117 -5.71 12.28 -4.51
C ASN A 117 -6.62 13.02 -3.52
N THR A 118 -7.82 12.50 -3.28
CA THR A 118 -8.80 13.01 -2.30
C THR A 118 -9.11 11.95 -1.25
N THR A 119 -9.87 12.33 -0.22
CA THR A 119 -10.36 11.37 0.78
C THR A 119 -11.47 10.46 0.27
N ASN A 120 -11.98 10.69 -0.95
CA ASN A 120 -13.04 9.90 -1.56
C ASN A 120 -12.45 8.88 -2.53
N LYS A 121 -12.86 7.62 -2.38
CA LYS A 121 -12.41 6.52 -3.25
C LYS A 121 -12.95 6.63 -4.68
N GLU A 122 -14.13 7.22 -4.87
CA GLU A 122 -14.76 7.37 -6.18
C GLU A 122 -14.03 8.38 -7.10
N ASP A 123 -13.21 9.26 -6.51
CA ASP A 123 -12.37 10.20 -7.26
C ASP A 123 -11.03 9.57 -7.68
N GLY A 124 -10.74 8.36 -7.19
CA GLY A 124 -9.48 7.65 -7.39
C GLY A 124 -9.56 6.55 -8.42
N VAL A 125 -8.53 5.71 -8.43
CA VAL A 125 -8.46 4.50 -9.25
C VAL A 125 -8.68 3.27 -8.38
N LEU A 126 -9.56 2.37 -8.83
CA LEU A 126 -9.65 1.02 -8.29
C LEU A 126 -8.38 0.26 -8.68
N PHE A 127 -7.47 0.18 -7.74
CA PHE A 127 -6.12 -0.34 -7.95
C PHE A 127 -6.06 -1.86 -7.86
N PHE A 128 -6.82 -2.41 -6.91
CA PHE A 128 -6.94 -3.85 -6.73
C PHE A 128 -8.36 -4.18 -6.27
N ARG A 129 -8.89 -5.30 -6.77
CA ARG A 129 -10.11 -5.90 -6.27
C ARG A 129 -9.90 -7.39 -6.17
N ASP A 130 -10.11 -7.94 -4.98
CA ASP A 130 -10.18 -9.37 -4.80
C ASP A 130 -11.45 -9.91 -5.47
N THR A 131 -11.25 -10.78 -6.45
CA THR A 131 -12.32 -11.58 -7.08
C THR A 131 -12.01 -13.08 -7.04
N ASN A 132 -10.80 -13.45 -6.60
CA ASN A 132 -10.24 -14.78 -6.85
C ASN A 132 -9.89 -15.52 -5.57
N TYR A 133 -9.69 -14.81 -4.44
CA TYR A 133 -9.37 -15.48 -3.20
C TYR A 133 -10.56 -16.25 -2.65
N THR A 134 -10.23 -17.35 -2.00
CA THR A 134 -11.12 -18.21 -1.23
C THR A 134 -10.63 -18.23 0.21
N ASN A 135 -11.39 -18.86 1.11
CA ASN A 135 -10.94 -19.04 2.49
C ASN A 135 -9.56 -19.73 2.58
N ALA A 136 -9.25 -20.62 1.63
CA ALA A 136 -7.98 -21.34 1.58
C ALA A 136 -6.84 -20.56 0.92
N THR A 137 -7.14 -19.59 0.05
CA THR A 137 -6.14 -18.98 -0.85
C THR A 137 -5.85 -17.51 -0.57
N ILE A 138 -6.66 -16.81 0.24
CA ILE A 138 -6.32 -15.46 0.68
C ILE A 138 -5.00 -15.51 1.48
N PRO A 139 -3.93 -14.80 1.08
CA PRO A 139 -2.68 -14.83 1.81
C PRO A 139 -2.71 -13.87 3.01
N ASN A 140 -1.75 -14.03 3.93
CA ASN A 140 -1.52 -13.07 5.00
C ASN A 140 -0.04 -13.04 5.39
N ALA A 141 0.75 -12.03 5.00
CA ALA A 141 0.34 -10.79 4.34
C ALA A 141 -0.11 -10.93 2.87
N VAL A 142 -0.96 -10.00 2.40
CA VAL A 142 -1.28 -9.81 0.98
C VAL A 142 -0.32 -8.79 0.38
N ASN A 143 0.33 -9.14 -0.73
CA ASN A 143 1.17 -8.22 -1.49
C ASN A 143 0.47 -7.80 -2.79
N ILE A 144 0.26 -6.50 -2.96
CA ILE A 144 -0.48 -5.91 -4.08
C ILE A 144 0.48 -5.01 -4.84
N THR A 145 0.98 -5.53 -5.96
CA THR A 145 1.83 -4.76 -6.88
C THR A 145 0.99 -4.17 -7.98
N CYS A 146 0.95 -2.84 -8.03
CA CYS A 146 0.50 -2.10 -9.19
C CYS A 146 1.17 -0.71 -9.10
N PRO A 147 2.10 -0.34 -9.96
CA PRO A 147 2.73 0.97 -9.83
C PRO A 147 1.74 2.11 -10.15
N TYR A 148 1.56 3.07 -9.23
CA TYR A 148 0.68 4.22 -9.47
C TYR A 148 1.04 5.44 -8.60
N HIS A 149 0.61 6.63 -9.03
CA HIS A 149 0.77 7.86 -8.25
C HIS A 149 -0.48 8.19 -7.47
N GLY A 150 -0.35 8.45 -6.18
CA GLY A 150 -1.47 8.95 -5.38
C GLY A 150 -1.10 9.38 -3.98
N ARG A 151 -2.06 10.02 -3.30
CA ARG A 151 -1.88 10.53 -1.95
C ARG A 151 -2.53 9.66 -0.87
N TYR A 152 -3.71 9.11 -1.16
CA TYR A 152 -4.47 8.31 -0.23
C TYR A 152 -4.51 6.86 -0.69
N ILE A 153 -4.19 5.94 0.23
CA ILE A 153 -4.49 4.52 0.07
C ILE A 153 -5.77 4.24 0.83
N ILE A 154 -6.75 3.65 0.16
CA ILE A 154 -8.08 3.40 0.74
C ILE A 154 -8.39 1.91 0.59
N TYR A 155 -8.40 1.21 1.73
CA TYR A 155 -8.98 -0.13 1.84
C TYR A 155 -10.49 0.00 1.94
N TYR A 156 -11.20 -0.79 1.15
CA TYR A 156 -12.64 -0.83 1.14
C TYR A 156 -13.13 -2.27 0.99
N ASN A 157 -14.10 -2.68 1.80
CA ASN A 157 -14.78 -3.95 1.60
C ASN A 157 -16.28 -3.74 1.78
N ASN A 158 -17.09 -4.38 0.94
CA ASN A 158 -18.51 -4.09 0.82
C ASN A 158 -19.40 -5.34 0.75
N ARG A 159 -20.51 -5.27 1.48
CA ARG A 159 -21.59 -6.25 1.60
C ARG A 159 -22.96 -5.56 1.62
N THR A 160 -23.14 -4.53 0.80
CA THR A 160 -24.45 -3.86 0.65
C THR A 160 -25.31 -4.42 -0.48
N HIS A 161 -24.74 -5.17 -1.42
CA HIS A 161 -25.44 -5.66 -2.62
C HIS A 161 -25.36 -7.19 -2.76
N PRO A 162 -26.30 -7.95 -2.18
CA PRO A 162 -26.37 -9.40 -2.32
C PRO A 162 -26.88 -9.82 -3.71
N PRO A 163 -26.63 -11.07 -4.17
CA PRO A 163 -25.95 -12.16 -3.47
C PRO A 163 -24.42 -12.07 -3.51
N TYR A 164 -23.75 -12.64 -2.50
CA TYR A 164 -22.29 -12.75 -2.45
C TYR A 164 -21.81 -14.15 -2.86
N PRO A 165 -20.55 -14.31 -3.30
CA PRO A 165 -19.95 -15.63 -3.49
C PRO A 165 -20.04 -16.49 -2.22
N GLU A 166 -20.10 -17.82 -2.38
CA GLU A 166 -20.46 -18.82 -1.36
C GLU A 166 -19.62 -18.75 -0.06
N ASN A 167 -18.40 -18.22 -0.12
CA ASN A 167 -17.48 -18.14 1.01
C ASN A 167 -17.49 -16.80 1.75
N TYR A 168 -18.23 -15.81 1.26
CA TYR A 168 -18.21 -14.48 1.83
C TYR A 168 -19.14 -14.44 3.05
N SER A 169 -18.70 -13.78 4.12
CA SER A 169 -19.62 -13.44 5.20
C SER A 169 -20.59 -12.35 4.75
N GLU A 170 -21.83 -12.36 5.28
CA GLU A 170 -22.78 -11.26 5.15
C GLU A 170 -22.22 -9.94 5.71
N TYR A 171 -21.32 -10.03 6.67
CA TYR A 171 -20.65 -8.88 7.28
C TYR A 171 -19.20 -8.81 6.83
N THR A 172 -18.60 -7.63 6.95
CA THR A 172 -17.19 -7.38 6.66
C THR A 172 -16.56 -6.57 7.78
N GLY A 173 -15.25 -6.71 7.95
CA GLY A 173 -14.44 -5.88 8.84
C GLY A 173 -13.10 -5.53 8.20
N ASN A 174 -12.39 -4.55 8.74
CA ASN A 174 -11.05 -4.21 8.26
C ASN A 174 -9.99 -5.14 8.88
N GLY A 175 -9.93 -5.27 10.21
CA GLY A 175 -9.00 -6.17 10.90
C GLY A 175 -7.55 -6.04 10.42
N LEU A 176 -7.08 -4.81 10.21
CA LEU A 176 -5.80 -4.49 9.57
C LEU A 176 -4.73 -4.33 10.66
N CYS A 177 -3.76 -5.25 10.71
CA CYS A 177 -2.66 -5.18 11.66
C CYS A 177 -1.52 -4.32 11.14
N GLU A 178 -1.21 -4.37 9.85
CA GLU A 178 -0.28 -3.42 9.23
C GLU A 178 -0.68 -3.22 7.76
N VAL A 179 -0.53 -1.99 7.28
CA VAL A 179 -0.66 -1.59 5.89
C VAL A 179 0.60 -0.81 5.54
N GLU A 180 1.51 -1.49 4.86
CA GLU A 180 2.77 -0.90 4.42
C GLU A 180 2.63 -0.44 2.96
N VAL A 181 3.08 0.77 2.67
CA VAL A 181 2.97 1.36 1.32
C VAL A 181 4.37 1.70 0.87
N TYR A 182 4.94 0.86 0.00
CA TYR A 182 6.32 1.02 -0.44
C TYR A 182 6.38 1.85 -1.71
N GLY A 183 7.24 2.86 -1.71
CA GLY A 183 7.45 3.72 -2.86
C GLY A 183 8.55 4.75 -2.62
N CYS A 184 8.59 5.77 -3.48
CA CYS A 184 9.61 6.82 -3.38
C CYS A 184 9.22 7.92 -2.39
N PRO A 185 10.12 8.29 -1.46
CA PRO A 185 9.83 9.28 -0.42
C PRO A 185 9.75 10.71 -0.95
N SER A 186 10.27 10.96 -2.16
CA SER A 186 10.22 12.25 -2.86
C SER A 186 9.32 12.14 -4.09
N PRO A 187 8.43 13.13 -4.37
CA PRO A 187 7.61 13.12 -5.57
C PRO A 187 8.47 13.31 -6.83
N GLY A 188 8.07 12.71 -7.95
CA GLY A 188 8.77 12.85 -9.22
C GLY A 188 10.08 12.07 -9.34
N TYR A 189 10.33 11.12 -8.43
CA TYR A 189 11.49 10.21 -8.49
C TYR A 189 11.06 8.77 -8.76
N TYR A 190 11.92 8.02 -9.44
CA TYR A 190 11.75 6.61 -9.78
C TYR A 190 13.09 5.85 -9.69
N GLY A 191 13.02 4.56 -10.02
CA GLY A 191 14.11 3.59 -9.96
C GLY A 191 14.20 2.91 -8.60
N GLU A 192 14.96 1.81 -8.54
CA GLU A 192 15.11 1.00 -7.32
C GLU A 192 15.57 1.82 -6.10
N ASN A 193 16.37 2.87 -6.34
CA ASN A 193 16.91 3.74 -5.31
C ASN A 193 16.24 5.13 -5.23
N CYS A 194 15.11 5.34 -5.92
CA CYS A 194 14.38 6.62 -5.93
C CYS A 194 15.26 7.86 -6.20
N SER A 195 16.26 7.70 -7.06
CA SER A 195 17.32 8.69 -7.31
C SER A 195 17.24 9.28 -8.73
N LEU A 196 16.39 8.71 -9.59
CA LEU A 196 16.20 9.19 -10.96
C LEU A 196 14.97 10.08 -11.02
N GLU A 197 15.09 11.26 -11.61
CA GLU A 197 13.96 12.16 -11.80
C GLU A 197 13.11 11.73 -12.99
N CYS A 198 11.78 11.75 -12.82
CA CYS A 198 10.85 11.51 -13.91
C CYS A 198 11.12 12.49 -15.07
N PRO A 199 11.01 12.03 -16.33
CA PRO A 199 11.18 12.91 -17.48
C PRO A 199 10.28 14.15 -17.41
N GLN A 200 10.84 15.32 -17.71
CA GLN A 200 10.12 16.60 -17.62
C GLN A 200 8.88 16.70 -18.53
N ASN A 201 8.83 15.88 -19.57
CA ASN A 201 7.70 15.81 -20.51
C ASN A 201 6.58 14.87 -20.03
N CYS A 202 6.73 14.21 -18.89
CA CYS A 202 5.65 13.43 -18.29
C CYS A 202 4.57 14.36 -17.74
N GLN A 203 3.31 13.97 -17.96
CA GLN A 203 2.18 14.71 -17.40
C GLN A 203 2.29 14.74 -15.87
N ASP A 204 2.17 15.94 -15.29
CA ASP A 204 2.25 16.20 -13.84
C ASP A 204 3.56 15.71 -13.18
N GLY A 205 4.60 15.40 -13.97
CA GLY A 205 5.85 14.82 -13.48
C GLY A 205 5.74 13.37 -13.02
N TYR A 206 4.70 12.64 -13.46
CA TYR A 206 4.45 11.26 -13.07
C TYR A 206 4.96 10.26 -14.10
N CYS A 207 5.79 9.34 -13.63
CA CYS A 207 6.34 8.25 -14.43
C CYS A 207 6.28 6.93 -13.66
N ASP A 208 6.40 5.82 -14.38
CA ASP A 208 6.50 4.50 -13.80
C ASP A 208 7.65 4.43 -12.80
N ILE A 209 7.39 3.87 -11.62
CA ILE A 209 8.34 3.90 -10.52
C ILE A 209 9.56 2.99 -10.77
N VAL A 210 9.47 2.04 -11.69
CA VAL A 210 10.54 1.11 -12.05
C VAL A 210 11.22 1.60 -13.34
N GLU A 211 10.43 1.83 -14.39
CA GLU A 211 10.94 2.10 -15.74
C GLU A 211 11.18 3.59 -16.03
N GLY A 212 10.54 4.50 -15.30
CA GLY A 212 10.59 5.94 -15.58
C GLY A 212 9.80 6.38 -16.81
N THR A 213 9.00 5.47 -17.39
CA THR A 213 8.15 5.76 -18.55
C THR A 213 6.93 6.59 -18.14
N CYS A 214 6.55 7.61 -18.92
CA CYS A 214 5.42 8.47 -18.55
C CYS A 214 4.09 7.70 -18.60
N PHE A 215 3.25 7.87 -17.57
CA PHE A 215 1.88 7.37 -17.60
C PHE A 215 1.03 8.25 -18.52
N GLY A 216 0.84 7.78 -19.77
CA GLY A 216 0.21 8.55 -20.83
C GLY A 216 1.23 9.40 -21.60
N MET A 217 1.25 9.26 -22.91
CA MET A 217 2.00 10.17 -23.78
C MET A 217 1.45 11.60 -23.63
N PRO A 218 2.25 12.65 -23.86
CA PRO A 218 1.74 14.01 -23.89
C PRO A 218 0.50 14.08 -24.81
N ARG A 219 -0.57 14.77 -24.36
CA ARG A 219 -1.74 15.07 -25.22
C ARG A 219 -1.23 15.75 -26.50
N GLY A 220 -1.09 14.98 -27.59
CA GLY A 220 -0.57 15.49 -28.86
C GLY A 220 0.07 14.47 -29.79
N THR A 221 0.43 13.26 -29.36
CA THR A 221 1.01 12.25 -30.29
C THR A 221 0.08 11.05 -30.43
N LEU A 222 -0.82 11.11 -31.42
CA LEU A 222 -1.54 9.94 -31.90
C LEU A 222 -0.52 8.97 -32.51
N ARG A 223 -0.20 7.87 -31.84
CA ARG A 223 0.49 6.74 -32.49
C ARG A 223 -0.52 6.09 -33.43
N LYS A 224 -0.43 6.44 -34.70
CA LYS A 224 -1.23 5.89 -35.81
C LYS A 224 -0.73 4.51 -36.28
N GLU A 225 0.01 3.78 -35.46
CA GLU A 225 0.71 2.56 -35.86
C GLU A 225 0.64 1.50 -34.74
N LEU A 226 -0.48 0.78 -34.67
CA LEU A 226 -0.55 -0.59 -34.12
C LEU A 226 -1.90 -1.28 -34.44
N LEU A 227 -2.41 -1.10 -35.68
CA LEU A 227 -3.54 -1.88 -36.21
C LEU A 227 -3.28 -2.33 -37.65
N THR A 228 -2.08 -2.90 -37.91
CA THR A 228 -1.77 -3.44 -39.25
C THR A 228 -1.10 -4.82 -39.27
N GLU A 229 -1.21 -5.64 -38.21
CA GLU A 229 -0.63 -7.01 -38.23
C GLU A 229 -1.51 -8.08 -37.58
N LEU A 230 -2.84 -8.05 -37.77
CA LEU A 230 -3.69 -9.21 -37.47
C LEU A 230 -4.62 -9.62 -38.62
N GLN A 231 -4.16 -9.45 -39.86
CA GLN A 231 -4.86 -10.04 -41.00
C GLN A 231 -3.90 -10.48 -42.10
N GLN A 232 -3.05 -11.46 -41.77
CA GLN A 232 -2.44 -12.41 -42.71
C GLN A 232 -1.67 -13.46 -41.90
N ASP A 233 -2.31 -14.58 -41.60
CA ASP A 233 -1.80 -15.93 -41.91
C ASP A 233 -2.66 -17.02 -41.24
N LEU A 234 -3.34 -17.78 -42.12
CA LEU A 234 -4.03 -19.08 -41.98
C LEU A 234 -5.36 -19.16 -41.19
#